data_AF-A0A160TM89-F1
#
_entry.id   AF-A0A160TM89-F1
#
_cell.length_a   1.000
_cell.length_b   1.000
_cell.length_c   1.000
_cell.angle_alpha   90.00
_cell.angle_beta   90.00
_cell.angle_gamma   90.00
#
_symmetry.space_group_name_H-M   'P 1'
#
loop_
_entity.id
_entity.type
_entity.pdbx_description
1 polymer ?
#
loop_
_entity_poly.entity_id
_entity_poly.type
_entity_poly.pdbx_seq_one_letter_code
_entity_poly.pdbx_strand_id
1 'polypeptide(L)'
;MSPASFHRHFKQATAMSPLQYQKSLRLQEARRLLIASADAARAAYSVGYESASQFSREYARMFGCPPARDAERLRGQGALDVADAA
;
A
#
# COMPACT_ATOMS: atom_id res chain seq x y z
N MET A 1 -16.46 -13.50 20.87
CA MET A 1 -15.49 -12.56 21.49
C MET A 1 -16.05 -11.14 21.40
N SER A 2 -15.89 -10.29 22.40
CA SER A 2 -16.34 -8.89 22.31
C SER A 2 -15.39 -8.03 21.44
N PRO A 3 -15.84 -6.89 20.86
CA PRO A 3 -14.99 -5.99 20.08
C PRO A 3 -13.73 -5.55 20.83
N ALA A 4 -13.85 -5.24 22.13
CA ALA A 4 -12.73 -4.85 22.98
C ALA A 4 -11.70 -5.98 23.14
N SER A 5 -12.16 -7.22 23.34
CA SER A 5 -11.27 -8.38 23.43
C SER A 5 -10.61 -8.68 22.09
N PHE A 6 -11.30 -8.43 20.97
CA PHE A 6 -10.71 -8.54 19.63
C PHE A 6 -9.61 -7.52 19.40
N HIS A 7 -9.85 -6.24 19.69
CA HIS A 7 -8.84 -5.20 19.55
C HIS A 7 -7.59 -5.51 20.39
N ARG A 8 -7.76 -6.00 21.62
CA ARG A 8 -6.65 -6.37 22.50
C ARG A 8 -5.83 -7.53 21.93
N HIS A 9 -6.48 -8.65 21.60
CA HIS A 9 -5.76 -9.82 21.07
C HIS A 9 -5.12 -9.51 19.70
N PHE A 10 -5.82 -8.77 18.84
CA PHE A 10 -5.29 -8.37 17.54
C PHE A 10 -4.05 -7.48 17.68
N LYS A 11 -4.08 -6.49 18.57
CA LYS A 11 -2.92 -5.63 18.84
C LYS A 11 -1.77 -6.41 19.47
N GLN A 12 -2.05 -7.37 20.35
CA GLN A 12 -1.02 -8.25 20.90
C GLN A 12 -0.35 -9.10 19.82
N ALA A 13 -1.12 -9.61 18.84
CA ALA A 13 -0.60 -10.46 17.77
C ALA A 13 0.10 -9.68 16.65
N THR A 14 -0.35 -8.47 16.32
CA THR A 14 0.10 -7.71 15.12
C THR A 14 0.87 -6.43 15.46
N ALA A 15 0.98 -6.08 16.74
CA ALA A 15 1.45 -4.78 17.23
C ALA A 15 0.64 -3.56 16.75
N MET A 16 -0.44 -3.76 16.00
CA MET A 16 -1.24 -2.71 15.36
C MET A 16 -2.71 -2.84 15.75
N SER A 17 -3.45 -1.73 15.73
CA SER A 17 -4.91 -1.82 15.77
C SER A 17 -5.44 -2.47 14.48
N PRO A 18 -6.62 -3.12 14.50
CA PRO A 18 -7.21 -3.71 13.30
C PRO A 18 -7.32 -2.75 12.11
N LEU A 19 -7.72 -1.50 12.36
CA LEU A 19 -7.85 -0.47 11.33
C LEU A 19 -6.51 -0.08 10.70
N GLN A 20 -5.45 0.06 11.52
CA GLN A 20 -4.11 0.35 11.02
C GLN A 20 -3.57 -0.80 10.16
N TYR A 21 -3.81 -2.04 10.59
CA TYR A 21 -3.42 -3.22 9.83
C TYR A 21 -4.18 -3.36 8.52
N GLN A 22 -5.49 -3.13 8.52
CA GLN A 22 -6.28 -3.10 7.29
C GLN A 22 -5.75 -2.05 6.31
N LYS A 23 -5.40 -0.87 6.83
CA LYS A 23 -4.84 0.22 6.02
C LYS A 23 -3.45 -0.14 5.46
N SER A 24 -2.59 -0.81 6.21
CA SER A 24 -1.29 -1.24 5.69
C SER A 24 -1.44 -2.27 4.58
N LEU A 25 -2.29 -3.29 4.78
CA LEU A 25 -2.59 -4.26 3.72
C LEU A 25 -3.17 -3.59 2.47
N ARG A 26 -4.11 -2.66 2.64
CA ARG A 26 -4.73 -1.92 1.53
C ARG A 26 -3.70 -1.14 0.72
N LEU A 27 -2.80 -0.41 1.39
CA LEU A 27 -1.77 0.39 0.73
C LEU A 27 -0.67 -0.48 0.10
N GLN A 28 -0.36 -1.64 0.69
CA GLN A 28 0.54 -2.64 0.09
C GLN A 28 -0.05 -3.22 -1.20
N GLU A 29 -1.33 -3.56 -1.23
CA GLU A 29 -1.96 -4.04 -2.47
C GLU A 29 -2.00 -2.95 -3.54
N ALA A 30 -2.26 -1.69 -3.15
CA ALA A 30 -2.20 -0.58 -4.09
C ALA A 30 -0.81 -0.44 -4.73
N ARG A 31 0.26 -0.61 -3.94
CA ARG A 31 1.65 -0.62 -4.43
C ARG A 31 1.89 -1.76 -5.41
N ARG A 32 1.35 -2.95 -5.16
CA ARG A 32 1.42 -4.08 -6.09
C ARG A 32 0.74 -3.76 -7.43
N LEU A 33 -0.45 -3.16 -7.38
CA LEU A 33 -1.18 -2.73 -8.57
C LEU A 33 -0.46 -1.62 -9.36
N LEU A 34 0.24 -0.73 -8.66
CA LEU A 34 1.04 0.35 -9.25
C LEU A 34 2.26 -0.15 -10.04
N ILE A 35 2.84 -1.27 -9.62
CA ILE A 35 3.94 -1.93 -10.35
C ILE A 35 3.39 -2.52 -11.66
N ALA A 36 2.20 -3.13 -11.61
CA ALA A 36 1.55 -3.73 -12.77
C ALA A 36 0.92 -2.68 -13.71
N SER A 37 0.48 -1.53 -13.19
CA SER A 37 -0.19 -0.47 -13.96
C SER A 37 0.18 0.91 -13.40
N ALA A 38 0.61 1.84 -14.25
CA ALA A 38 1.08 3.17 -13.83
C ALA A 38 -0.04 4.14 -13.38
N ASP A 39 -1.28 3.68 -13.24
CA ASP A 39 -2.44 4.51 -12.94
C ASP A 39 -2.75 4.53 -11.45
N ALA A 40 -2.29 5.58 -10.78
CA ALA A 40 -2.52 5.77 -9.34
C ALA A 40 -3.98 6.02 -8.97
N ALA A 41 -4.77 6.63 -9.84
CA ALA A 41 -6.19 6.85 -9.57
C ALA A 41 -6.94 5.52 -9.63
N ARG A 42 -6.69 4.72 -10.68
CA ARG A 42 -7.27 3.38 -10.80
C ARG A 42 -6.85 2.47 -9.65
N ALA A 43 -5.58 2.50 -9.24
CA ALA A 43 -5.12 1.74 -8.08
C ALA A 43 -5.87 2.16 -6.80
N ALA A 44 -6.04 3.46 -6.57
CA ALA A 44 -6.76 3.99 -5.41
C ALA A 44 -8.20 3.45 -5.33
N TYR A 45 -8.95 3.54 -6.43
CA TYR A 45 -10.33 3.05 -6.47
C TYR A 45 -10.40 1.53 -6.33
N SER A 46 -9.46 0.79 -6.93
CA SER A 46 -9.40 -0.68 -6.85
C SER A 46 -9.19 -1.19 -5.43
N VAL A 47 -8.53 -0.42 -4.57
CA VAL A 47 -8.32 -0.77 -3.17
C VAL A 47 -9.32 -0.10 -2.21
N GLY A 48 -10.34 0.58 -2.75
CA GLY A 48 -11.48 1.11 -1.98
C GLY A 48 -11.28 2.50 -1.40
N TYR A 49 -10.43 3.35 -1.99
CA TYR A 49 -10.46 4.79 -1.70
C TYR A 49 -11.50 5.49 -2.57
N GLU A 50 -12.24 6.41 -1.99
CA GLU A 50 -13.19 7.27 -2.72
C GLU A 50 -12.51 8.49 -3.36
N SER A 51 -11.29 8.81 -2.92
CA SER A 51 -10.53 9.97 -3.38
C SER A 51 -9.06 9.62 -3.65
N ALA A 52 -8.62 9.82 -4.90
CA ALA A 52 -7.22 9.66 -5.30
C ALA A 52 -6.27 10.59 -4.52
N SER A 53 -6.73 11.79 -4.14
CA SER A 53 -5.96 12.74 -3.33
C SER A 53 -5.81 12.30 -1.87
N GLN A 54 -6.85 11.68 -1.29
CA GLN A 54 -6.74 11.06 0.04
C GLN A 54 -5.76 9.88 -0.01
N PHE A 55 -5.93 8.98 -0.98
CA PHE A 55 -5.04 7.85 -1.20
C PHE A 55 -3.58 8.31 -1.30
N SER A 56 -3.28 9.29 -2.16
CA SER A 56 -1.92 9.75 -2.40
C SER A 56 -1.24 10.28 -1.13
N ARG A 57 -1.97 11.00 -0.27
CA ARG A 57 -1.45 11.48 1.02
C ARG A 57 -1.18 10.34 1.99
N GLU A 58 -2.05 9.34 2.05
CA GLU A 58 -1.85 8.19 2.93
C GLU A 58 -0.73 7.27 2.45
N TYR A 59 -0.66 7.05 1.14
CA TYR A 59 0.41 6.31 0.48
C TYR A 59 1.77 6.93 0.76
N ALA A 60 1.91 8.25 0.51
CA ALA A 60 3.16 8.96 0.76
C ALA A 60 3.58 8.93 2.24
N ARG A 61 2.62 8.94 3.17
CA ARG A 61 2.91 8.79 4.60
C ARG A 61 3.49 7.41 4.93
N MET A 62 3.07 6.35 4.23
CA MET A 62 3.52 4.99 4.48
C MET A 62 4.83 4.65 3.76
N PHE A 63 4.99 5.07 2.51
CA PHE A 63 6.10 4.68 1.63
C PHE A 63 7.15 5.79 1.39
N GLY A 64 6.93 6.98 1.96
CA GLY A 64 7.86 8.11 1.88
C GLY A 64 7.83 8.88 0.56
N CYS A 65 7.07 8.46 -0.45
CA CYS A 65 6.93 9.17 -1.72
C CYS A 65 5.55 8.96 -2.37
N PRO A 66 5.13 9.84 -3.30
CA PRO A 66 3.86 9.71 -4.00
C PRO A 66 3.77 8.43 -4.85
N PRO A 67 2.56 7.88 -5.08
CA PRO A 67 2.36 6.60 -5.74
C PRO A 67 2.94 6.53 -7.16
N ALA A 68 2.82 7.59 -7.97
CA ALA A 68 3.37 7.63 -9.32
C ALA A 68 4.91 7.53 -9.34
N ARG A 69 5.59 8.32 -8.49
CA ARG A 69 7.06 8.29 -8.35
C ARG A 69 7.55 6.95 -7.82
N ASP A 70 6.84 6.36 -6.85
CA ASP A 70 7.21 5.04 -6.33
C ASP A 70 7.07 3.96 -7.41
N ALA A 71 6.00 4.01 -8.21
CA ALA A 71 5.77 3.09 -9.33
C ALA A 71 6.87 3.19 -10.40
N GLU A 72 7.29 4.39 -10.77
CA GLU A 72 8.41 4.63 -11.68
C GLU A 72 9.71 4.04 -11.13
N ARG A 73 10.01 4.30 -9.85
CA ARG A 73 11.21 3.76 -9.18
C ARG A 73 11.22 2.24 -9.15
N LEU A 74 10.10 1.61 -8.79
CA LEU A 74 10.00 0.14 -8.69
C LEU A 74 10.12 -0.55 -10.05
N ARG A 75 9.55 0.05 -11.11
CA ARG A 75 9.72 -0.45 -12.48
C ARG A 75 11.15 -0.27 -12.99
N GLY A 76 11.78 0.86 -12.67
CA GLY A 76 13.19 1.09 -13.00
C GLY A 76 14.13 0.13 -12.28
N GLN A 77 13.85 -0.21 -11.01
CA GLN A 77 14.62 -1.20 -10.24
C GLN A 77 14.43 -2.62 -10.77
N GLY A 78 13.20 -3.03 -11.11
CA GLY A 78 12.95 -4.33 -11.72
C GLY A 78 13.64 -4.52 -13.08
N ALA A 79 13.85 -3.45 -13.84
CA ALA A 79 14.61 -3.51 -15.09
C ALA A 79 16.12 -3.72 -14.86
N LEU A 80 16.68 -3.20 -13.75
CA LEU A 80 18.08 -3.40 -13.37
C LEU A 80 18.29 -4.83 -12.85
N ASP A 81 17.37 -5.36 -12.04
CA ASP A 81 17.46 -6.72 -11.48
C ASP A 81 17.34 -7.83 -12.55
N VAL A 82 16.56 -7.60 -13.62
CA VAL A 82 16.46 -8.56 -14.75
C VAL A 82 17.67 -8.49 -15.67
N ALA A 83 18.29 -7.31 -15.82
CA ALA A 83 19.47 -7.13 -16.67
C ALA A 83 20.73 -7.76 -16.06
N ASP A 84 20.87 -7.80 -14.72
CA ASP A 84 21.98 -8.48 -14.04
C ASP A 84 21.79 -10.01 -13.93
N ALA A 85 20.60 -10.52 -14.26
CA ALA A 85 20.29 -11.95 -14.23
C ALA A 85 20.36 -12.64 -15.62
N ALA A 86 20.74 -11.90 -16.68
CA ALA A 86 20.82 -12.35 -18.07
C ALA A 86 22.28 -12.31 -18.58
#